data_AF-A0A1I3LAE5-F1
#
_entry.id   AF-A0A1I3LAE5-F1
#
_cell.length_a   1.000
_cell.length_b   1.000
_cell.length_c   1.000
_cell.angle_alpha   90.00
_cell.angle_beta   90.00
_cell.angle_gamma   90.00
#
_symmetry.space_group_name_H-M   'P 1'
#
loop_
_entity.id
_entity.type
_entity.pdbx_description
1 polymer ?
#
loop_
_entity_poly.entity_id
_entity_poly.type
_entity_poly.pdbx_seq_one_letter_code
_entity_poly.pdbx_strand_id
1 'polypeptide(L)'
;MKSFFKALILVPVALAIVLFSVANRKSVPLSFDPISRDAPVFVFDVPLFAVVLAAIAVGILIGGLASWIAQGKHRKAARRNRREAETLRGEAQMLRAAVPDSALPALTSGRG
;
A
#
# COMPACT_ATOMS: atom_id res chain seq x y z
N MET A 1 -21.35 -0.26 0.47
CA MET A 1 -21.05 -1.44 -0.36
C MET A 1 -19.62 -1.98 -0.20
N LYS A 2 -18.55 -1.16 -0.25
CA LYS A 2 -17.15 -1.64 -0.15
C LYS A 2 -16.82 -2.46 1.12
N SER A 3 -17.44 -2.16 2.26
CA SER A 3 -17.20 -2.90 3.51
C SER A 3 -17.80 -4.32 3.50
N PHE A 4 -18.92 -4.51 2.79
CA PHE A 4 -19.57 -5.82 2.69
C PHE A 4 -18.73 -6.81 1.88
N PHE A 5 -18.20 -6.38 0.74
CA PHE A 5 -17.28 -7.20 -0.06
C PHE A 5 -15.99 -7.53 0.69
N LYS A 6 -15.45 -6.59 1.48
CA LYS A 6 -14.31 -6.88 2.36
C LYS A 6 -14.65 -7.97 3.36
N ALA A 7 -15.79 -7.84 4.07
CA ALA A 7 -16.22 -8.84 5.04
C ALA A 7 -16.45 -10.22 4.39
N LEU A 8 -17.06 -10.24 3.20
CA LEU A 8 -17.32 -11.47 2.43
C LEU A 8 -16.04 -12.24 2.09
N ILE A 9 -14.91 -11.55 1.93
CA ILE A 9 -13.61 -12.18 1.66
C ILE A 9 -12.86 -12.46 2.98
N LEU A 10 -12.87 -11.51 3.91
CA LEU A 10 -12.09 -11.60 5.15
C LEU A 10 -12.61 -12.68 6.09
N VAL A 11 -13.93 -12.88 6.16
CA VAL A 11 -14.55 -13.87 7.05
C VAL A 11 -14.16 -15.30 6.67
N PRO A 12 -14.31 -15.76 5.41
CA PRO A 12 -13.85 -17.08 5.00
C PRO A 12 -12.35 -17.28 5.20
N VAL A 13 -11.52 -16.26 4.91
CA VAL A 13 -10.07 -16.35 5.12
C VAL A 13 -9.73 -16.50 6.60
N ALA A 14 -10.36 -15.72 7.48
CA ALA A 14 -10.20 -15.84 8.92
C ALA A 14 -10.65 -17.21 9.42
N LEU A 15 -11.78 -17.72 8.92
CA LEU A 15 -12.27 -19.05 9.28
C LEU A 15 -11.29 -20.15 8.83
N ALA A 16 -10.75 -20.06 7.61
CA ALA A 16 -9.75 -21.00 7.12
C ALA A 16 -8.48 -20.98 7.98
N ILE A 17 -8.01 -19.81 8.40
CA ILE A 17 -6.86 -19.65 9.31
C ILE A 17 -7.14 -20.32 10.66
N VAL A 18 -8.32 -20.10 11.23
CA VAL A 18 -8.71 -20.71 12.52
C VAL A 18 -8.79 -22.23 12.39
N LEU A 19 -9.45 -22.74 11.35
CA LEU A 19 -9.57 -24.19 11.11
C LEU A 19 -8.19 -24.83 10.89
N PHE A 20 -7.33 -24.20 10.10
CA PHE A 20 -5.96 -24.64 9.90
C PHE A 20 -5.19 -24.69 11.23
N SER A 21 -5.35 -23.68 12.07
CA SER A 21 -4.70 -23.59 13.39
C SER A 21 -5.16 -24.70 14.33
N VAL A 22 -6.48 -24.94 14.40
CA VAL A 22 -7.06 -26.00 15.24
C VAL A 22 -6.65 -27.39 14.77
N ALA A 23 -6.64 -27.62 13.45
CA ALA A 23 -6.24 -28.89 12.86
C ALA A 23 -4.74 -29.18 13.06
N ASN A 24 -3.89 -28.14 13.06
CA ASN A 24 -2.44 -28.24 13.13
C ASN A 24 -1.86 -27.79 14.48
N ARG A 25 -2.55 -28.10 15.58
CA ARG A 25 -2.11 -27.77 16.95
C ARG A 25 -0.94 -28.61 17.49
N LYS A 26 -0.50 -29.63 16.74
CA LYS A 26 0.60 -30.50 17.16
C LYS A 26 1.91 -29.71 17.14
N SER A 27 2.66 -29.79 18.24
CA SER A 27 4.02 -29.25 18.30
C SER A 27 4.95 -30.08 17.44
N VAL A 28 5.78 -29.40 16.66
CA VAL A 28 6.81 -30.01 15.82
C VAL A 28 8.14 -29.33 16.18
N PRO A 29 9.24 -30.09 16.30
CA PRO A 29 10.55 -29.51 16.54
C PRO A 29 10.95 -28.65 15.34
N LEU A 30 11.10 -27.35 15.58
CA LEU A 30 11.58 -26.40 14.59
C LEU A 30 13.02 -26.00 14.93
N SER A 31 13.96 -26.43 14.09
CA SER A 31 15.36 -26.00 14.18
C SER A 31 15.57 -24.71 13.41
N PHE A 32 16.21 -23.73 14.06
CA PHE A 32 16.68 -22.50 13.44
C PHE A 32 18.20 -22.51 13.20
N ASP A 33 18.83 -23.67 13.30
CA ASP A 33 20.26 -23.82 13.02
C ASP A 33 20.51 -24.15 11.54
N PRO A 34 21.16 -23.25 10.77
CA PRO A 34 21.47 -23.51 9.36
C PRO A 34 22.71 -24.40 9.15
N ILE A 35 23.52 -24.67 10.19
CA ILE A 35 24.85 -25.27 10.08
C ILE A 35 24.94 -26.63 10.81
N SER A 36 24.40 -26.74 12.02
CA SER A 36 24.56 -27.95 12.86
C SER A 36 23.42 -28.94 12.65
N ARG A 37 23.63 -29.96 11.82
CA ARG A 37 22.63 -31.02 11.58
C ARG A 37 22.58 -32.08 12.68
N ASP A 38 23.71 -32.35 13.32
CA ASP A 38 23.86 -33.49 14.24
C ASP A 38 23.58 -33.12 15.72
N ALA A 39 23.70 -31.84 16.08
CA ALA A 39 23.40 -31.33 17.41
C ALA A 39 22.84 -29.89 17.34
N PRO A 40 21.61 -29.70 16.80
CA PRO A 40 21.02 -28.38 16.70
C PRO A 40 20.73 -27.80 18.09
N VAL A 41 21.34 -26.66 18.41
CA VAL A 41 21.22 -25.99 19.72
C VAL A 41 19.96 -25.10 19.79
N PHE A 42 19.46 -24.64 18.64
CA PHE A 42 18.29 -23.77 18.52
C PHE A 42 17.07 -24.52 17.98
N VAL A 43 16.57 -25.49 18.75
CA VAL A 43 15.32 -26.21 18.44
C VAL A 43 14.22 -25.79 19.41
N PHE A 44 13.08 -25.39 18.87
CA PHE A 44 11.89 -25.08 19.65
C PHE A 44 10.73 -25.97 19.22
N ASP A 45 10.05 -26.59 20.18
CA ASP A 45 8.80 -27.28 19.94
C ASP A 45 7.66 -26.26 19.86
N VAL A 46 7.24 -25.98 18.63
CA VAL A 46 6.18 -24.99 18.36
C VAL A 46 5.11 -25.61 17.46
N PRO A 47 3.83 -25.24 17.64
CA PRO A 47 2.80 -25.62 16.70
C PRO A 47 3.08 -25.03 15.31
N LEU A 48 3.01 -25.86 14.26
CA LEU A 48 3.32 -25.43 12.89
C LEU A 48 2.49 -24.22 12.44
N PHE A 49 1.22 -24.16 12.86
CA PHE A 49 0.34 -23.04 12.50
C PHE A 49 0.89 -21.69 12.98
N ALA A 50 1.49 -21.65 14.17
CA ALA A 50 2.01 -20.42 14.76
C ALA A 50 3.18 -19.87 13.92
N VAL A 51 4.03 -20.76 13.42
CA VAL A 51 5.18 -20.43 12.57
C VAL A 51 4.71 -19.84 11.24
N VAL A 52 3.75 -20.51 10.59
CA VAL A 52 3.19 -20.05 9.31
C VAL A 52 2.51 -18.68 9.46
N LEU A 53 1.70 -18.50 10.51
CA LEU A 53 1.02 -17.23 10.76
C LEU A 53 2.02 -16.11 11.10
N ALA A 54 3.06 -16.40 11.88
CA ALA A 54 4.12 -15.44 12.17
C ALA A 54 4.85 -15.00 10.89
N ALA A 55 5.19 -15.94 10.01
CA ALA A 55 5.84 -15.63 8.72
C ALA A 55 4.96 -14.73 7.84
N ILE A 56 3.65 -15.03 7.76
CA ILE A 56 2.68 -14.20 7.03
C ILE A 56 2.61 -12.80 7.65
N ALA A 57 2.50 -12.70 8.98
CA ALA A 57 2.43 -11.44 9.69
C ALA A 57 3.68 -10.58 9.43
N VAL A 58 4.87 -11.18 9.50
CA VAL A 58 6.14 -10.49 9.16
C VAL A 58 6.12 -10.00 7.71
N GLY A 59 5.67 -10.82 6.76
CA GLY A 59 5.54 -10.41 5.37
C GLY A 59 4.61 -9.21 5.18
N ILE A 60 3.46 -9.19 5.86
CA ILE A 60 2.50 -8.08 5.84
C ILE A 60 3.13 -6.81 6.44
N LEU A 61 3.85 -6.93 7.56
CA LEU A 61 4.51 -5.79 8.20
C LEU A 61 5.58 -5.19 7.29
N ILE A 62 6.42 -6.02 6.68
CA ILE A 62 7.46 -5.58 5.74
C ILE A 62 6.81 -4.91 4.52
N GLY A 63 5.80 -5.55 3.91
CA GLY A 63 5.10 -5.00 2.76
C GLY A 63 4.39 -3.68 3.08
N GLY A 64 3.75 -3.59 4.25
CA GLY A 64 3.12 -2.38 4.76
C GLY A 64 4.12 -1.25 4.98
N LEU A 65 5.25 -1.55 5.60
CA LEU A 65 6.31 -0.57 5.85
C LEU A 65 6.95 -0.09 4.54
N ALA A 66 7.23 -1.00 3.61
CA ALA A 66 7.75 -0.67 2.29
C ALA A 66 6.77 0.22 1.51
N SER A 67 5.48 -0.13 1.52
CA SER A 67 4.42 0.68 0.90
C SER A 67 4.31 2.06 1.54
N TRP A 68 4.40 2.15 2.87
CA TRP A 68 4.36 3.42 3.59
C TRP A 68 5.52 4.35 3.22
N ILE A 69 6.75 3.80 3.15
CA ILE A 69 7.94 4.56 2.73
C ILE A 69 7.77 5.02 1.26
N ALA A 70 7.32 4.14 0.37
CA ALA A 70 7.08 4.47 -1.03
C ALA A 70 6.02 5.58 -1.18
N GLN A 71 4.89 5.47 -0.48
CA GLN A 71 3.82 6.47 -0.46
C GLN A 71 4.23 7.77 0.25
N GLY A 72 5.16 7.72 1.20
CA GLY A 72 5.72 8.89 1.89
C GLY A 72 6.38 9.89 0.92
N LYS A 73 7.09 9.40 -0.10
CA LYS A 73 7.69 10.25 -1.14
C LYS A 73 6.63 11.02 -1.95
N HIS A 74 5.48 10.38 -2.22
CA HIS A 74 4.37 11.00 -2.95
C HIS A 74 3.66 12.10 -2.15
N ARG A 75 3.64 12.03 -0.81
CA ARG A 75 3.06 13.12 0.02
C ARG A 75 3.79 14.45 -0.14
N LYS A 76 5.12 14.43 -0.35
CA LYS A 76 5.91 15.65 -0.60
C LYS A 76 5.72 16.15 -2.03
N ALA A 77 5.66 15.24 -3.00
CA ALA A 77 5.40 15.57 -4.41
C ALA A 77 4.02 16.20 -4.61
N ALA A 78 2.97 15.65 -3.97
CA ALA A 78 1.61 16.19 -4.06
C ALA A 78 1.50 17.64 -3.55
N ARG A 79 2.23 17.99 -2.47
CA ARG A 79 2.28 19.37 -1.96
C ARG A 79 3.00 20.31 -2.91
N ARG A 80 4.10 19.87 -3.52
CA ARG A 80 4.86 20.68 -4.48
C ARG A 80 4.06 20.91 -5.77
N ASN A 81 3.46 19.85 -6.30
CA ASN A 81 2.63 19.91 -7.50
C ASN A 81 1.41 20.82 -7.33
N ARG A 82 0.82 20.83 -6.12
CA ARG A 82 -0.31 21.74 -5.81
C ARG A 82 0.11 23.21 -5.82
N ARG A 83 1.29 23.54 -5.27
CA ARG A 83 1.84 24.91 -5.29
C ARG A 83 2.19 25.35 -6.70
N GLU A 84 2.91 24.52 -7.46
CA GLU A 84 3.25 24.81 -8.86
C GLU A 84 1.99 25.02 -9.71
N ALA A 85 0.95 24.22 -9.50
CA ALA A 85 -0.34 24.40 -10.20
C ALA A 85 -1.12 25.65 -9.78
N GLU A 86 -0.94 26.15 -8.55
CA GLU A 86 -1.51 27.43 -8.12
C GLU A 86 -0.76 28.61 -8.75
N THR A 87 0.57 28.56 -8.78
CA THR A 87 1.41 29.57 -9.44
C THR A 87 1.09 29.68 -10.93
N LEU A 88 1.08 28.55 -11.65
CA LEU A 88 0.77 28.52 -13.09
C LEU A 88 -0.64 29.02 -13.40
N ARG A 89 -1.62 28.75 -12.52
CA ARG A 89 -2.98 29.31 -12.67
C ARG A 89 -3.01 30.81 -12.47
N GLY A 90 -2.26 31.33 -11.51
CA GLY A 90 -2.13 32.77 -11.26
C GLY A 90 -1.50 33.49 -12.44
N GLU A 91 -0.38 32.96 -12.96
CA GLU A 91 0.28 33.48 -14.17
C GLU A 91 -0.65 33.45 -15.39
N ALA A 92 -1.40 32.36 -15.60
CA ALA A 92 -2.38 32.27 -16.68
C ALA A 92 -3.52 33.29 -16.54
N GLN A 93 -3.98 33.57 -15.31
CA GLN A 93 -4.97 34.62 -15.06
C GLN A 93 -4.40 36.01 -15.31
N MET A 94 -3.16 36.29 -14.88
CA MET A 94 -2.50 37.57 -15.13
C MET A 94 -2.27 37.80 -16.61
N LEU A 95 -1.80 36.80 -17.36
CA LEU A 95 -1.63 36.89 -18.80
C LEU A 95 -2.96 37.11 -19.52
N ARG A 96 -4.04 36.44 -19.10
CA ARG A 96 -5.39 36.69 -19.64
C ARG A 96 -5.92 38.09 -19.32
N ALA A 97 -5.63 38.62 -18.13
CA ALA A 97 -6.05 39.97 -17.75
C ALA A 97 -5.21 41.06 -18.44
N ALA A 98 -3.93 40.78 -18.75
CA ALA A 98 -3.02 41.68 -19.44
C ALA A 98 -3.25 41.74 -20.95
N VAL A 99 -3.95 40.76 -21.54
CA VAL A 99 -4.42 40.80 -22.92
C VAL A 99 -5.85 41.33 -22.92
N PRO A 100 -6.08 42.59 -23.32
CA PRO A 100 -7.43 43.14 -23.43
C PRO A 100 -8.21 42.38 -24.52
N ASP A 101 -9.51 42.16 -24.35
CA ASP A 101 -10.39 41.56 -25.37
C ASP A 101 -10.31 42.28 -26.74
N SER A 102 -9.84 43.53 -26.76
CA SER A 102 -9.61 44.32 -27.97
C SER A 102 -8.35 43.94 -28.77
N ALA A 103 -7.45 43.13 -28.23
CA ALA A 103 -6.20 42.69 -28.87
C ALA A 103 -6.26 41.27 -29.44
N LEU A 104 -7.35 40.53 -29.22
CA LEU A 104 -7.55 39.18 -29.76
C LEU A 104 -8.05 39.27 -31.22
N PRO A 105 -7.28 38.81 -32.23
CA PRO A 105 -7.75 38.77 -33.60
C PRO A 105 -8.97 37.84 -33.66
N ALA A 106 -10.01 38.28 -34.36
CA ALA A 106 -11.30 37.66 -34.53
C ALA A 106 -11.27 36.24 -35.15
N LEU A 107 -10.71 35.24 -34.46
CA LEU A 107 -10.72 33.84 -34.88
C LEU A 107 -11.97 33.07 -34.40
N THR A 108 -13.00 33.77 -33.93
CA THR A 108 -14.31 33.19 -33.54
C THR A 108 -15.49 33.71 -34.38
N SER A 109 -15.27 34.52 -35.42
CA SER A 109 -16.31 34.73 -36.44
C SER A 109 -16.31 33.57 -37.43
N GLY A 110 -16.91 32.44 -37.07
CA GLY A 110 -16.85 31.28 -37.95
C GLY A 110 -17.58 30.02 -37.51
N ARG A 111 -18.86 30.12 -37.16
CA ARG A 111 -19.86 29.09 -37.51
C ARG A 111 -21.27 29.63 -37.28
N GLY A 112 -21.95 29.91 -38.40
CA GLY A 112 -23.41 29.93 -38.46
C GLY A 112 -23.97 28.51 -38.50
#